data_AF-A0A7C5TGQ1-F1
#
_entry.id   AF-A0A7C5TGQ1-F1
#
_cell.length_a   1.000
_cell.length_b   1.000
_cell.length_c   1.000
_cell.angle_alpha   90.00
_cell.angle_beta   90.00
_cell.angle_gamma   90.00
#
_symmetry.space_group_name_H-M   'P 1'
#
loop_
_entity.id
_entity.type
_entity.pdbx_description
1 polymer ?
#
loop_
_entity_poly.entity_id
_entity_poly.type
_entity_poly.pdbx_seq_one_letter_code
_entity_poly.pdbx_strand_id
1 'polypeptide(L)'
;TYMVYDPILLSNDIEKYVIYMKDSKILRKYYKFRATKFYGGSATGDVVGCNLRCKFCWSWHLNTPSALKNIGFYIDSENAALKLLNIAFEKGFRYIRLSGGEPSIGFEHVFQLLKKIQDLGYSNKITFILETNGILIGYKKDYAIDLSNYPFIITRVSIKGCSSEEFEAITGADKKFYNYQIEAVKHLIENNIAVSIAITVSFCKKSSLSRLIEQLIRIDENIIDRIELEVVKLYPDVTKRLCKANLFPWIAIDLKNNAILKGDDIEQKCRENSNRNLIKK
;
A
#
# COMPACT_ATOMS: atom_id res chain seq x y z
N THR A 1 -6.11 -1.32 -27.41
CA THR A 1 -5.24 -2.01 -26.44
C THR A 1 -4.96 -1.04 -25.31
N TYR A 2 -5.29 -1.37 -24.06
CA TYR A 2 -4.92 -0.50 -22.94
C TYR A 2 -3.39 -0.47 -22.87
N MET A 3 -2.77 0.71 -22.90
CA MET A 3 -1.35 0.83 -22.62
C MET A 3 -1.12 0.49 -21.15
N VAL A 4 -0.40 -0.61 -20.90
CA VAL A 4 0.16 -0.92 -19.58
C VAL A 4 1.33 0.01 -19.29
N TYR A 5 1.62 0.24 -18.01
CA TYR A 5 2.71 1.10 -17.59
C TYR A 5 3.74 0.35 -16.73
N ASP A 6 4.95 0.89 -16.71
CA ASP A 6 6.06 0.42 -15.87
C ASP A 6 6.00 1.09 -14.49
N PRO A 7 5.81 0.34 -13.39
CA PRO A 7 5.73 0.90 -12.04
C PRO A 7 7.10 1.36 -11.51
N ILE A 8 8.23 0.94 -12.07
CA ILE A 8 9.56 1.44 -11.71
C ILE A 8 9.79 2.82 -12.33
N LEU A 9 9.48 2.98 -13.62
CA LEU A 9 9.54 4.30 -14.27
C LEU A 9 8.58 5.29 -13.59
N LEU A 10 7.37 4.82 -13.27
CA LEU A 10 6.40 5.63 -12.56
C LEU A 10 6.86 5.99 -11.13
N SER A 11 7.58 5.11 -10.43
CA SER A 11 8.21 5.46 -9.14
C SER A 11 9.18 6.63 -9.32
N ASN A 12 10.08 6.56 -10.31
CA ASN A 12 11.08 7.60 -10.56
C ASN A 12 10.42 8.95 -10.89
N ASP A 13 9.31 8.94 -11.63
CA ASP A 13 8.58 10.16 -11.95
C ASP A 13 7.83 10.73 -10.74
N ILE A 14 7.23 9.88 -9.92
CA ILE A 14 6.52 10.32 -8.71
C ILE A 14 7.48 10.85 -7.66
N GLU A 15 8.66 10.25 -7.53
CA GLU A 15 9.69 10.65 -6.57
C GLU A 15 10.02 12.14 -6.69
N LYS A 16 10.10 12.67 -7.91
CA LYS A 16 10.32 14.10 -8.21
C LYS A 16 9.26 15.04 -7.60
N TYR A 17 8.07 14.53 -7.30
CA TYR A 17 6.95 15.28 -6.73
C TYR A 17 6.72 15.02 -5.24
N VAL A 18 7.35 13.99 -4.68
CA VAL A 18 7.09 13.58 -3.29
C VAL A 18 8.35 13.58 -2.44
N ILE A 19 9.52 13.73 -3.05
CA ILE A 19 10.80 13.94 -2.40
C ILE A 19 11.37 15.29 -2.81
N TYR A 20 11.88 16.01 -1.83
CA TYR A 20 12.45 17.34 -2.02
C TYR A 20 13.68 17.51 -1.14
N MET A 21 14.78 17.98 -1.70
CA MET A 21 15.99 18.32 -0.95
C MET A 21 15.93 19.78 -0.50
N LYS A 22 16.11 20.01 0.80
CA LYS A 22 16.24 21.35 1.37
C LYS A 22 17.27 21.33 2.50
N ASP A 23 18.24 22.25 2.47
CA ASP A 23 19.27 22.40 3.50
C ASP A 23 19.97 21.08 3.85
N SER A 24 20.35 20.30 2.82
CA SER A 24 20.94 18.96 2.93
C SER A 24 20.06 17.90 3.61
N LYS A 25 18.78 18.17 3.82
CA LYS A 25 17.79 17.21 4.34
C LYS A 25 16.88 16.70 3.24
N ILE A 26 16.51 15.42 3.34
CA ILE A 26 15.50 14.79 2.49
C ILE A 26 14.14 15.01 3.13
N LEU A 27 13.31 15.80 2.46
CA LEU A 27 11.92 16.00 2.84
C LEU A 27 11.04 15.09 2.00
N ARG A 28 10.06 14.47 2.66
CA ARG A 28 9.02 13.67 2.02
C ARG A 28 7.68 14.37 2.13
N LYS A 29 6.85 14.23 1.09
CA LYS A 29 5.48 14.73 1.07
C LYS A 29 4.52 13.79 1.80
N TYR A 30 3.84 14.33 2.80
CA TYR A 30 2.78 13.65 3.55
C TYR A 30 1.44 14.33 3.30
N TYR A 31 0.37 13.55 3.30
CA TYR A 31 -0.98 14.08 3.30
C TYR A 31 -1.39 14.52 4.70
N LYS A 32 -1.13 13.68 5.72
CA LYS A 32 -1.43 13.97 7.13
C LYS A 32 -0.75 12.99 8.08
N PHE A 33 -0.68 13.39 9.34
CA PHE A 33 -0.39 12.52 10.49
C PHE A 33 -1.64 12.38 11.36
N ARG A 34 -1.96 11.17 11.82
CA ARG A 34 -3.18 10.94 12.63
C ARG A 34 -3.10 9.67 13.48
N ALA A 35 -3.89 9.64 14.54
CA ALA A 35 -4.24 8.42 15.25
C ALA A 35 -5.22 7.57 14.43
N THR A 36 -5.04 6.25 14.41
CA THR A 36 -5.94 5.31 13.73
C THR A 36 -6.18 4.06 14.55
N LYS A 37 -7.28 3.35 14.28
CA LYS A 37 -7.63 2.09 14.98
C LYS A 37 -6.92 0.86 14.42
N PHE A 38 -6.10 1.00 13.38
CA PHE A 38 -5.36 -0.14 12.81
C PHE A 38 -4.36 -0.70 13.83
N TYR A 39 -4.24 -2.03 13.86
CA TYR A 39 -3.36 -2.77 14.77
C TYR A 39 -3.66 -2.54 16.27
N GLY A 40 -4.94 -2.29 16.60
CA GLY A 40 -5.34 -1.94 17.98
C GLY A 40 -5.03 -0.50 18.38
N GLY A 41 -4.48 0.30 17.47
CA GLY A 41 -4.10 1.70 17.72
C GLY A 41 -2.74 2.01 17.14
N SER A 42 -2.67 2.96 16.21
CA SER A 42 -1.40 3.37 15.59
C SER A 42 -1.33 4.85 15.25
N ALA A 43 -0.13 5.42 15.39
CA ALA A 43 0.22 6.70 14.80
C ALA A 43 0.56 6.50 13.33
N THR A 44 -0.19 7.14 12.44
CA THR A 44 -0.09 6.94 10.98
C THR A 44 0.38 8.20 10.30
N GLY A 45 1.42 8.06 9.47
CA GLY A 45 1.76 9.01 8.41
C GLY A 45 1.16 8.53 7.09
N ASP A 46 0.12 9.21 6.61
CA ASP A 46 -0.43 8.95 5.27
C ASP A 46 0.45 9.71 4.25
N VAL A 47 1.21 9.00 3.43
CA VAL A 47 2.12 9.58 2.43
C VAL A 47 1.37 9.95 1.14
N VAL A 48 1.93 10.86 0.34
CA VAL A 48 1.46 11.17 -1.01
C VAL A 48 2.29 10.40 -2.04
N GLY A 49 1.66 9.99 -3.14
CA GLY A 49 2.31 9.31 -4.26
C GLY A 49 2.33 7.79 -4.11
N CYS A 50 2.09 7.09 -5.22
CA CYS A 50 2.07 5.63 -5.30
C CYS A 50 2.42 5.22 -6.72
N ASN A 51 3.21 4.17 -6.92
CA ASN A 51 3.58 3.67 -8.25
C ASN A 51 2.58 2.64 -8.82
N LEU A 52 1.45 2.43 -8.15
CA LEU A 52 0.33 1.64 -8.67
C LEU A 52 -0.91 2.51 -8.92
N ARG A 53 -1.78 2.07 -9.83
CA ARG A 53 -3.05 2.71 -10.19
C ARG A 53 -4.25 1.80 -9.94
N CYS A 54 -4.17 1.00 -8.89
CA CYS A 54 -5.20 0.08 -8.44
C CYS A 54 -6.60 0.69 -8.57
N LYS A 55 -7.45 0.06 -9.38
CA LYS A 55 -8.81 0.55 -9.71
C LYS A 55 -9.68 0.67 -8.45
N PHE A 56 -9.42 -0.16 -7.45
CA PHE A 56 -10.11 -0.23 -6.16
C PHE A 56 -9.50 0.61 -5.03
N CYS A 57 -8.41 1.35 -5.28
CA CYS A 57 -7.70 2.07 -4.22
C CYS A 57 -8.53 3.22 -3.65
N TRP A 58 -8.64 3.33 -2.32
CA TRP A 58 -9.35 4.42 -1.65
C TRP A 58 -8.58 5.75 -1.71
N SER A 59 -7.26 5.71 -1.74
CA SER A 59 -6.38 6.89 -1.80
C SER A 59 -6.07 7.36 -3.22
N TRP A 60 -6.78 6.84 -4.23
CA TRP A 60 -6.53 7.12 -5.64
C TRP A 60 -6.46 8.63 -5.98
N HIS A 61 -7.27 9.44 -5.29
CA HIS A 61 -7.38 10.88 -5.49
C HIS A 61 -6.08 11.62 -5.11
N LEU A 62 -5.30 11.08 -4.17
CA LEU A 62 -4.00 11.61 -3.76
C LEU A 62 -2.87 11.31 -4.77
N ASN A 63 -3.14 10.42 -5.73
CA ASN A 63 -2.15 9.93 -6.69
C ASN A 63 -2.39 10.45 -8.13
N THR A 64 -3.24 11.47 -8.27
CA THR A 64 -3.46 12.16 -9.55
C THR A 64 -2.35 13.19 -9.81
N PRO A 65 -2.02 13.53 -11.08
CA PRO A 65 -0.98 14.52 -11.37
C PRO A 65 -1.21 15.88 -10.68
N SER A 66 -2.47 16.31 -10.57
CA SER A 66 -2.82 17.55 -9.84
C SER A 66 -2.60 17.39 -8.33
N ALA A 67 -3.01 16.28 -7.74
CA ALA A 67 -2.82 16.02 -6.32
C ALA A 67 -1.34 15.91 -5.92
N LEU A 68 -0.53 15.24 -6.74
CA LEU A 68 0.92 15.13 -6.51
C LEU A 68 1.58 16.52 -6.40
N LYS A 69 1.12 17.50 -7.17
CA LYS A 69 1.61 18.88 -7.10
C LYS A 69 1.01 19.65 -5.91
N ASN A 70 -0.31 19.58 -5.73
CA ASN A 70 -1.04 20.54 -4.91
C ASN A 70 -1.45 20.06 -3.51
N ILE A 71 -1.43 18.75 -3.24
CA ILE A 71 -1.92 18.18 -1.96
C ILE A 71 -0.77 17.68 -1.10
N GLY A 72 -0.86 17.94 0.20
CA GLY A 72 0.10 17.52 1.21
C GLY A 72 1.17 18.57 1.50
N PHE A 73 2.10 18.23 2.38
CA PHE A 73 3.19 19.10 2.81
C PHE A 73 4.49 18.31 2.93
N TYR A 74 5.61 19.00 2.74
CA TYR A 74 6.95 18.41 2.88
C TYR A 74 7.43 18.51 4.32
N ILE A 75 8.02 17.43 4.82
CA ILE A 75 8.61 17.35 6.15
C ILE A 75 9.82 16.42 6.10
N ASP A 76 10.87 16.76 6.83
CA ASP A 76 12.06 15.92 6.96
C ASP A 76 11.79 14.71 7.87
N SER A 77 12.67 13.71 7.76
CA SER A 77 12.59 12.44 8.49
C SER A 77 12.59 12.62 10.01
N GLU A 78 13.35 13.58 10.54
CA GLU A 78 13.42 13.82 11.98
C GLU A 78 12.10 14.35 12.53
N ASN A 79 11.57 15.40 11.90
CA ASN A 79 10.30 15.99 12.30
C ASN A 79 9.12 15.04 12.07
N ALA A 80 9.16 14.20 11.04
CA ALA A 80 8.19 13.13 10.83
C ALA A 80 8.23 12.08 11.95
N ALA A 81 9.43 11.62 12.34
CA ALA A 81 9.61 10.69 13.46
C ALA A 81 9.03 11.26 14.76
N LEU A 82 9.37 12.51 15.10
CA LEU A 82 8.86 13.17 16.31
C LEU A 82 7.34 13.31 16.31
N LYS A 83 6.73 13.70 15.18
CA LYS A 83 5.26 13.77 15.08
C LYS A 83 4.60 12.41 15.30
N LEU A 84 5.15 11.34 14.72
CA LEU A 84 4.62 9.99 14.88
C LEU A 84 4.77 9.49 16.32
N LEU A 85 5.92 9.71 16.94
CA LEU A 85 6.17 9.34 18.34
C LEU A 85 5.24 10.10 19.29
N ASN A 86 5.06 11.42 19.10
CA ASN A 86 4.15 12.22 19.91
C ASN A 86 2.72 11.68 19.85
N ILE A 87 2.19 11.43 18.64
CA ILE A 87 0.85 10.84 18.48
C ILE A 87 0.77 9.47 19.15
N ALA A 88 1.81 8.64 18.99
CA ALA A 88 1.83 7.31 19.58
C ALA A 88 1.76 7.37 21.10
N PHE A 89 2.63 8.14 21.75
CA PHE A 89 2.69 8.21 23.21
C PHE A 89 1.50 8.96 23.83
N GLU A 90 1.03 10.06 23.22
CA GLU A 90 -0.18 10.77 23.67
C GLU A 90 -1.42 9.88 23.66
N LYS A 91 -1.47 8.89 22.77
CA LYS A 91 -2.59 7.95 22.65
C LYS A 91 -2.33 6.58 23.27
N GLY A 92 -1.17 6.38 23.89
CA GLY A 92 -0.77 5.09 24.46
C GLY A 92 -0.58 3.97 23.43
N PHE A 93 -0.31 4.32 22.17
CA PHE A 93 -0.06 3.35 21.10
C PHE A 93 1.37 2.85 21.10
N ARG A 94 1.53 1.59 20.71
CA ARG A 94 2.84 0.96 20.46
C ARG A 94 3.21 0.90 18.98
N TYR A 95 2.26 1.21 18.08
CA TYR A 95 2.48 1.10 16.64
C TYR A 95 2.61 2.47 15.98
N ILE A 96 3.64 2.59 15.15
CA ILE A 96 3.81 3.67 14.17
C ILE A 96 3.70 3.05 12.79
N ARG A 97 3.06 3.72 11.82
CA ARG A 97 2.96 3.20 10.45
C ARG A 97 3.06 4.28 9.39
N LEU A 98 3.63 3.91 8.24
CA LEU A 98 3.50 4.67 7.00
C LEU A 98 2.54 3.95 6.04
N SER A 99 1.60 4.69 5.45
CA SER A 99 0.54 4.15 4.58
C SER A 99 -0.01 5.23 3.63
N GLY A 100 -1.18 5.03 3.03
CA GLY A 100 -1.89 5.99 2.19
C GLY A 100 -1.44 5.98 0.72
N GLY A 101 -0.14 6.07 0.46
CA GLY A 101 0.47 5.94 -0.87
C GLY A 101 1.37 4.72 -0.96
N GLU A 102 2.51 4.87 -1.64
CA GLU A 102 3.65 3.95 -1.57
C GLU A 102 4.79 4.60 -0.76
N PRO A 103 4.90 4.28 0.54
CA PRO A 103 5.97 4.75 1.41
C PRO A 103 7.39 4.46 0.88
N SER A 104 7.59 3.41 0.07
CA SER A 104 8.92 3.04 -0.41
C SER A 104 9.50 3.97 -1.48
N ILE A 105 8.70 4.83 -2.14
CA ILE A 105 9.21 5.80 -3.12
C ILE A 105 10.01 6.87 -2.36
N GLY A 106 11.32 7.01 -2.57
CA GLY A 106 12.17 7.85 -1.69
C GLY A 106 12.53 7.17 -0.38
N PHE A 107 12.96 5.90 -0.48
CA PHE A 107 13.27 5.01 0.64
C PHE A 107 14.25 5.59 1.66
N GLU A 108 15.18 6.45 1.21
CA GLU A 108 16.14 7.12 2.08
C GLU A 108 15.45 7.91 3.22
N HIS A 109 14.30 8.52 2.95
CA HIS A 109 13.52 9.17 4.01
C HIS A 109 13.03 8.16 5.07
N VAL A 110 12.67 6.94 4.68
CA VAL A 110 12.25 5.87 5.60
C VAL A 110 13.43 5.44 6.47
N PHE A 111 14.61 5.23 5.88
CA PHE A 111 15.81 4.88 6.65
C PHE A 111 16.19 5.95 7.67
N GLN A 112 16.19 7.22 7.28
CA GLN A 112 16.50 8.31 8.20
C GLN A 112 15.46 8.44 9.32
N LEU A 113 14.18 8.17 9.03
CA LEU A 113 13.12 8.18 10.03
C LEU A 113 13.32 7.03 11.02
N LEU A 114 13.58 5.81 10.55
CA LEU A 114 13.88 4.65 11.40
C LEU A 114 15.12 4.89 12.27
N LYS A 115 16.20 5.40 11.66
CA LYS A 115 17.41 5.80 12.36
C LYS A 115 17.13 6.81 13.46
N LYS A 116 16.33 7.85 13.19
CA LYS A 116 15.97 8.84 14.21
C LYS A 116 15.22 8.20 15.38
N ILE A 117 14.26 7.32 15.11
CA ILE A 117 13.51 6.63 16.17
C ILE A 117 14.46 5.78 17.03
N GLN A 118 15.41 5.09 16.39
CA GLN A 118 16.42 4.28 17.07
C GLN A 118 17.38 5.13 17.90
N ASP A 119 17.92 6.21 17.34
CA ASP A 119 18.85 7.13 18.01
C ASP A 119 18.19 7.78 19.25
N LEU A 120 16.88 8.01 19.20
CA LEU A 120 16.09 8.52 20.33
C LEU A 120 15.77 7.44 21.39
N GLY A 121 16.21 6.19 21.20
CA GLY A 121 16.03 5.10 22.16
C GLY A 121 14.63 4.50 22.21
N TYR A 122 13.85 4.61 21.13
CA TYR A 122 12.47 4.12 21.08
C TYR A 122 12.30 2.73 20.46
N SER A 123 13.37 2.10 19.96
CA SER A 123 13.32 0.79 19.29
C SER A 123 12.65 -0.31 20.12
N ASN A 124 12.78 -0.28 21.46
CA ASN A 124 12.17 -1.29 22.34
C ASN A 124 10.78 -0.89 22.86
N LYS A 125 10.25 0.27 22.45
CA LYS A 125 8.97 0.82 22.93
C LYS A 125 7.90 0.87 21.84
N ILE A 126 8.31 0.89 20.58
CA ILE A 126 7.41 0.98 19.44
C ILE A 126 7.72 -0.13 18.43
N THR A 127 6.73 -0.46 17.63
CA THR A 127 6.88 -1.23 16.40
C THR A 127 6.54 -0.35 15.21
N PHE A 128 7.44 -0.30 14.22
CA PHE A 128 7.25 0.47 13.00
C PHE A 128 6.72 -0.42 11.88
N ILE A 129 5.55 -0.08 11.34
CA ILE A 129 4.89 -0.85 10.27
C ILE A 129 5.05 -0.10 8.94
N LEU A 130 5.82 -0.68 8.02
CA LEU A 130 5.95 -0.19 6.66
C LEU A 130 4.93 -0.91 5.76
N GLU A 131 3.82 -0.25 5.42
CA GLU A 131 2.88 -0.78 4.42
C GLU A 131 3.38 -0.46 3.01
N THR A 132 3.55 -1.47 2.17
CA THR A 132 4.11 -1.31 0.83
C THR A 132 3.48 -2.31 -0.14
N ASN A 133 3.50 -2.02 -1.44
CA ASN A 133 3.23 -3.03 -2.46
C ASN A 133 4.43 -3.96 -2.73
N GLY A 134 5.61 -3.66 -2.17
CA GLY A 134 6.80 -4.50 -2.26
C GLY A 134 7.60 -4.37 -3.57
N ILE A 135 7.06 -3.78 -4.64
CA ILE A 135 7.72 -3.77 -5.97
C ILE A 135 9.14 -3.19 -5.90
N LEU A 136 9.37 -2.09 -5.16
CA LEU A 136 10.72 -1.51 -5.05
C LEU A 136 11.70 -2.39 -4.27
N ILE A 137 11.23 -3.10 -3.24
CA ILE A 137 12.04 -4.03 -2.43
C ILE A 137 12.38 -5.28 -3.25
N GLY A 138 11.43 -5.79 -4.03
CA GLY A 138 11.68 -6.89 -4.96
C GLY A 138 12.62 -6.49 -6.10
N TYR A 139 12.49 -5.25 -6.60
CA TYR A 139 13.34 -4.74 -7.67
C TYR A 139 14.79 -4.48 -7.21
N LYS A 140 14.97 -3.98 -5.99
CA LYS A 140 16.29 -3.70 -5.40
C LYS A 140 16.41 -4.33 -4.01
N LYS A 141 17.08 -5.48 -3.95
CA LYS A 141 17.29 -6.26 -2.72
C LYS A 141 17.97 -5.50 -1.59
N ASP A 142 18.81 -4.50 -1.90
CA ASP A 142 19.56 -3.72 -0.90
C ASP A 142 18.61 -3.02 0.08
N TYR A 143 17.38 -2.69 -0.34
CA TYR A 143 16.40 -2.12 0.59
C TYR A 143 16.04 -3.07 1.73
N ALA A 144 15.97 -4.39 1.49
CA ALA A 144 15.76 -5.36 2.57
C ALA A 144 17.00 -5.48 3.46
N ILE A 145 18.21 -5.41 2.89
CA ILE A 145 19.46 -5.41 3.67
C ILE A 145 19.51 -4.18 4.59
N ASP A 146 19.24 -2.99 4.06
CA ASP A 146 19.27 -1.74 4.82
C ASP A 146 18.19 -1.71 5.91
N LEU A 147 16.99 -2.24 5.63
CA LEU A 147 15.92 -2.37 6.61
C LEU A 147 16.27 -3.31 7.77
N SER A 148 17.12 -4.32 7.55
CA SER A 148 17.51 -5.31 8.57
C SER A 148 18.24 -4.69 9.77
N ASN A 149 18.79 -3.49 9.60
CA ASN A 149 19.44 -2.73 10.67
C ASN A 149 18.45 -2.22 11.75
N TYR A 150 17.14 -2.33 11.53
CA TYR A 150 16.11 -1.77 12.39
C TYR A 150 15.19 -2.88 12.94
N PRO A 151 15.55 -3.55 14.06
CA PRO A 151 14.86 -4.76 14.54
C PRO A 151 13.40 -4.55 14.98
N PHE A 152 12.97 -3.30 15.10
CA PHE A 152 11.60 -2.92 15.47
C PHE A 152 10.69 -2.68 14.26
N ILE A 153 11.19 -2.93 13.03
CA ILE A 153 10.39 -2.85 11.81
C ILE A 153 9.61 -4.14 11.54
N ILE A 154 8.35 -3.97 11.15
CA ILE A 154 7.54 -4.98 10.48
C ILE A 154 7.16 -4.40 9.11
N THR A 155 7.30 -5.20 8.06
CA THR A 155 6.79 -4.85 6.74
C THR A 155 5.45 -5.51 6.51
N ARG A 156 4.51 -4.77 5.92
CA ARG A 156 3.24 -5.33 5.47
C ARG A 156 3.16 -5.21 3.96
N VAL A 157 3.48 -6.31 3.27
CA VAL A 157 3.51 -6.38 1.81
C VAL A 157 2.11 -6.69 1.30
N SER A 158 1.53 -5.73 0.58
CA SER A 158 0.19 -5.88 0.03
C SER A 158 0.23 -6.39 -1.41
N ILE A 159 0.08 -7.69 -1.57
CA ILE A 159 0.07 -8.37 -2.86
C ILE A 159 -1.21 -8.01 -3.62
N LYS A 160 -1.03 -7.37 -4.76
CA LYS A 160 -2.09 -6.97 -5.69
C LYS A 160 -2.26 -8.06 -6.75
N GLY A 161 -3.40 -8.76 -6.71
CA GLY A 161 -3.72 -9.86 -7.62
C GLY A 161 -3.04 -11.16 -7.20
N CYS A 162 -3.67 -12.31 -7.45
CA CYS A 162 -3.10 -13.62 -7.14
C CYS A 162 -2.42 -14.26 -8.37
N SER A 163 -2.39 -13.56 -9.50
CA SER A 163 -1.57 -13.87 -10.66
C SER A 163 -1.10 -12.58 -11.32
N SER A 164 -0.16 -12.69 -12.26
CA SER A 164 0.34 -11.57 -13.04
C SER A 164 -0.76 -10.95 -13.93
N GLU A 165 -1.68 -11.75 -14.47
CA GLU A 165 -2.85 -11.27 -15.21
C GLU A 165 -3.83 -10.52 -14.31
N GLU A 166 -4.10 -11.04 -13.11
CA GLU A 166 -4.98 -10.38 -12.14
C GLU A 166 -4.34 -9.06 -11.65
N PHE A 167 -3.03 -9.05 -11.42
CA PHE A 167 -2.27 -7.83 -11.11
C PHE A 167 -2.41 -6.76 -12.20
N GLU A 168 -2.19 -7.11 -13.47
CA GLU A 168 -2.34 -6.18 -14.58
C GLU A 168 -3.80 -5.69 -14.70
N ALA A 169 -4.77 -6.60 -14.58
CA ALA A 169 -6.19 -6.26 -14.67
C ALA A 169 -6.62 -5.25 -13.61
N ILE A 170 -6.14 -5.39 -12.36
CA ILE A 170 -6.58 -4.52 -11.26
C ILE A 170 -5.75 -3.24 -11.12
N THR A 171 -4.47 -3.25 -11.53
CA THR A 171 -3.55 -2.12 -11.36
C THR A 171 -3.32 -1.32 -12.64
N GLY A 172 -3.39 -1.96 -13.80
CA GLY A 172 -2.97 -1.43 -15.10
C GLY A 172 -1.45 -1.43 -15.32
N ALA A 173 -0.65 -1.89 -14.35
CA ALA A 173 0.79 -2.07 -14.52
C ALA A 173 1.09 -3.33 -15.35
N ASP A 174 2.18 -3.32 -16.10
CA ASP A 174 2.63 -4.47 -16.90
C ASP A 174 2.81 -5.71 -15.99
N LYS A 175 2.16 -6.81 -16.37
CA LYS A 175 2.16 -8.07 -15.61
C LYS A 175 3.55 -8.60 -15.26
N LYS A 176 4.61 -8.25 -16.00
CA LYS A 176 5.98 -8.68 -15.69
C LYS A 176 6.49 -8.20 -14.33
N PHE A 177 5.93 -7.10 -13.80
CA PHE A 177 6.30 -6.55 -12.49
C PHE A 177 5.64 -7.26 -11.31
N TYR A 178 4.69 -8.16 -11.57
CA TYR A 178 4.01 -8.91 -10.52
C TYR A 178 4.98 -9.64 -9.59
N ASN A 179 6.00 -10.30 -10.17
CA ASN A 179 6.91 -11.15 -9.41
C ASN A 179 7.73 -10.38 -8.38
N TYR A 180 7.96 -9.07 -8.57
CA TYR A 180 8.66 -8.26 -7.58
C TYR A 180 7.92 -8.16 -6.24
N GLN A 181 6.60 -8.37 -6.20
CA GLN A 181 5.89 -8.45 -4.92
C GLN A 181 6.28 -9.71 -4.14
N ILE A 182 6.54 -10.81 -4.84
CA ILE A 182 6.94 -12.10 -4.27
C ILE A 182 8.43 -12.09 -3.90
N GLU A 183 9.29 -11.55 -4.78
CA GLU A 183 10.71 -11.35 -4.46
C GLU A 183 10.89 -10.42 -3.26
N ALA A 184 10.02 -9.42 -3.07
CA ALA A 184 10.06 -8.58 -1.87
C ALA A 184 9.88 -9.41 -0.59
N VAL A 185 8.87 -10.29 -0.55
CA VAL A 185 8.63 -11.18 0.59
C VAL A 185 9.86 -12.06 0.85
N LYS A 186 10.42 -12.65 -0.21
CA LYS A 186 11.64 -13.45 -0.13
C LYS A 186 12.82 -12.66 0.44
N HIS A 187 13.15 -11.51 -0.15
CA HIS A 187 14.26 -10.67 0.31
C HIS A 187 14.10 -10.25 1.77
N LEU A 188 12.88 -9.91 2.20
CA LEU A 188 12.60 -9.51 3.57
C LEU A 188 12.81 -10.66 4.56
N ILE A 189 12.32 -11.86 4.23
CA ILE A 189 12.48 -13.05 5.06
C ILE A 189 13.95 -13.50 5.13
N GLU A 190 14.66 -13.52 4.00
CA GLU A 190 16.10 -13.85 3.94
C GLU A 190 16.96 -12.91 4.78
N ASN A 191 16.49 -11.66 4.99
CA ASN A 191 17.14 -10.66 5.83
C ASN A 191 16.55 -10.57 7.26
N ASN A 192 15.81 -11.59 7.69
CA ASN A 192 15.23 -11.70 9.04
C ASN A 192 14.31 -10.53 9.43
N ILE A 193 13.67 -9.88 8.45
CA ILE A 193 12.67 -8.83 8.71
C ILE A 193 11.31 -9.49 8.91
N ALA A 194 10.57 -9.05 9.92
CA ALA A 194 9.20 -9.48 10.13
C ALA A 194 8.29 -9.01 8.97
N VAL A 195 7.52 -9.94 8.39
CA VAL A 195 6.64 -9.69 7.25
C VAL A 195 5.21 -10.14 7.58
N SER A 196 4.22 -9.27 7.31
CA SER A 196 2.81 -9.65 7.13
C SER A 196 2.44 -9.47 5.65
N ILE A 197 1.60 -10.37 5.13
CA ILE A 197 1.25 -10.43 3.71
C ILE A 197 -0.24 -10.18 3.56
N ALA A 198 -0.59 -9.08 2.92
CA ALA A 198 -1.98 -8.73 2.68
C ALA A 198 -2.38 -9.04 1.24
N ILE A 199 -3.29 -9.99 1.05
CA ILE A 199 -3.75 -10.42 -0.28
C ILE A 199 -5.14 -9.84 -0.54
N THR A 200 -5.28 -8.99 -1.56
CA THR A 200 -6.60 -8.48 -1.98
C THR A 200 -7.36 -9.58 -2.75
N VAL A 201 -8.03 -10.46 -2.01
CA VAL A 201 -8.69 -11.68 -2.47
C VAL A 201 -9.90 -11.42 -3.39
N SER A 202 -10.54 -10.26 -3.28
CA SER A 202 -11.75 -9.87 -4.05
C SER A 202 -11.66 -10.03 -5.57
N PHE A 203 -10.46 -10.05 -6.14
CA PHE A 203 -10.24 -10.19 -7.59
C PHE A 203 -9.51 -11.49 -7.97
N CYS A 204 -9.22 -12.34 -6.98
CA CYS A 204 -8.47 -13.57 -7.20
C CYS A 204 -9.38 -14.73 -7.58
N LYS A 205 -8.99 -15.49 -8.61
CA LYS A 205 -9.55 -16.83 -8.84
C LYS A 205 -9.04 -17.77 -7.76
N LYS A 206 -9.85 -18.77 -7.39
CA LYS A 206 -9.47 -19.81 -6.41
C LYS A 206 -8.15 -20.50 -6.79
N SER A 207 -7.95 -20.82 -8.07
CA SER A 207 -6.72 -21.45 -8.56
C SER A 207 -5.50 -20.52 -8.51
N SER A 208 -5.67 -19.22 -8.79
CA SER A 208 -4.60 -18.22 -8.65
C SER A 208 -4.20 -18.07 -7.18
N LEU A 209 -5.18 -17.98 -6.27
CA LEU A 209 -4.92 -17.89 -4.83
C LEU A 209 -4.17 -19.14 -4.30
N SER A 210 -4.58 -20.34 -4.70
CA SER A 210 -3.88 -21.59 -4.32
C SER A 210 -2.42 -21.56 -4.73
N ARG A 211 -2.14 -21.21 -6.00
CA ARG A 211 -0.76 -21.14 -6.52
C ARG A 211 0.07 -20.08 -5.81
N LEU A 212 -0.51 -18.91 -5.50
CA LEU A 212 0.17 -17.88 -4.73
C LEU A 212 0.54 -18.39 -3.34
N ILE A 213 -0.39 -19.04 -2.63
CA ILE A 213 -0.13 -19.60 -1.30
C ILE A 213 0.98 -20.66 -1.37
N GLU A 214 0.93 -21.57 -2.33
CA GLU A 214 1.99 -22.56 -2.56
C GLU A 214 3.36 -21.92 -2.82
N GLN A 215 3.40 -20.83 -3.60
CA GLN A 215 4.64 -20.08 -3.84
C GLN A 215 5.17 -19.44 -2.56
N LEU A 216 4.30 -18.85 -1.74
CA LEU A 216 4.70 -18.25 -0.47
C LEU A 216 5.22 -19.31 0.51
N ILE A 217 4.56 -20.47 0.62
CA ILE A 217 5.00 -21.57 1.50
C ILE A 217 6.41 -22.07 1.13
N ARG A 218 6.77 -22.03 -0.16
CA ARG A 218 8.13 -22.38 -0.61
C ARG A 218 9.20 -21.37 -0.16
N ILE A 219 8.81 -20.14 0.17
CA ILE A 219 9.72 -19.12 0.70
C ILE A 219 9.88 -19.32 2.21
N ASP A 220 8.79 -19.54 2.93
CA ASP A 220 8.78 -19.81 4.38
C ASP A 220 7.59 -20.72 4.71
N GLU A 221 7.87 -21.89 5.30
CA GLU A 221 6.83 -22.86 5.64
C GLU A 221 5.81 -22.33 6.66
N ASN A 222 6.21 -21.35 7.49
CA ASN A 222 5.37 -20.74 8.52
C ASN A 222 4.69 -19.45 8.04
N ILE A 223 4.74 -19.16 6.74
CA ILE A 223 4.19 -17.92 6.17
C ILE A 223 2.66 -17.82 6.30
N ILE A 224 1.97 -18.95 6.45
CA ILE A 224 0.50 -19.02 6.50
C ILE A 224 -0.05 -18.16 7.63
N ASP A 225 0.59 -18.19 8.80
CA ASP A 225 0.18 -17.42 9.99
C ASP A 225 0.35 -15.90 9.81
N ARG A 226 1.01 -15.48 8.73
CA ARG A 226 1.31 -14.09 8.40
C ARG A 226 0.46 -13.58 7.23
N ILE A 227 -0.44 -14.40 6.67
CA ILE A 227 -1.31 -14.03 5.55
C ILE A 227 -2.63 -13.43 6.05
N GLU A 228 -2.93 -12.23 5.58
CA GLU A 228 -4.17 -11.50 5.79
C GLU A 228 -4.96 -11.41 4.47
N LEU A 229 -6.20 -11.92 4.46
CA LEU A 229 -7.09 -11.82 3.31
C LEU A 229 -7.91 -10.54 3.35
N GLU A 230 -7.71 -9.64 2.38
CA GLU A 230 -8.41 -8.36 2.28
C GLU A 230 -9.57 -8.41 1.27
N VAL A 231 -10.77 -8.07 1.76
CA VAL A 231 -11.94 -7.82 0.92
C VAL A 231 -12.04 -6.33 0.61
N VAL A 232 -12.29 -6.01 -0.66
CA VAL A 232 -12.45 -4.64 -1.15
C VAL A 232 -13.65 -3.97 -0.49
N LYS A 233 -13.46 -2.73 -0.04
CA LYS A 233 -14.52 -1.87 0.48
C LYS A 233 -14.99 -0.91 -0.62
N LEU A 234 -16.30 -0.89 -0.88
CA LEU A 234 -16.91 -0.08 -1.93
C LEU A 234 -17.30 1.29 -1.40
N TYR A 235 -16.41 2.25 -1.63
CA TYR A 235 -16.74 3.68 -1.54
C TYR A 235 -17.44 4.13 -2.83
N PRO A 236 -18.23 5.23 -2.82
CA PRO A 236 -18.89 5.73 -4.02
C PRO A 236 -17.94 5.93 -5.21
N ASP A 237 -16.79 6.57 -4.98
CA ASP A 237 -15.82 6.82 -6.05
C ASP A 237 -15.04 5.58 -6.46
N VAL A 238 -14.77 4.66 -5.53
CA VAL A 238 -14.20 3.35 -5.84
C VAL A 238 -15.16 2.55 -6.74
N THR A 239 -16.45 2.55 -6.41
CA THR A 239 -17.50 1.88 -7.20
C THR A 239 -17.53 2.45 -8.61
N LYS A 240 -17.58 3.78 -8.77
CA LYS A 240 -17.53 4.43 -10.11
C LYS A 240 -16.31 4.02 -10.92
N ARG A 241 -15.12 3.94 -10.29
CA ARG A 241 -13.87 3.54 -10.95
C ARG A 241 -13.92 2.08 -11.40
N LEU A 242 -14.43 1.19 -10.56
CA LEU A 242 -14.61 -0.23 -10.89
C LEU A 242 -15.59 -0.41 -12.06
N CYS A 243 -16.75 0.27 -12.02
CA CYS A 243 -17.72 0.27 -13.12
C CYS A 243 -17.11 0.77 -14.43
N LYS A 244 -16.42 1.92 -14.40
CA LYS A 244 -15.77 2.49 -15.60
C LYS A 244 -14.71 1.55 -16.18
N ALA A 245 -14.08 0.73 -15.35
CA ALA A 245 -13.06 -0.20 -15.75
C ALA A 245 -13.58 -1.61 -16.10
N ASN A 246 -14.91 -1.83 -16.07
CA ASN A 246 -15.55 -3.14 -16.20
C ASN A 246 -14.86 -4.22 -15.34
N LEU A 247 -14.54 -3.87 -14.09
CA LEU A 247 -13.84 -4.75 -13.16
C LEU A 247 -14.73 -5.01 -11.94
N PHE A 248 -15.25 -6.23 -11.85
CA PHE A 248 -16.20 -6.63 -10.81
C PHE A 248 -15.54 -7.62 -9.86
N PRO A 249 -15.31 -7.25 -8.58
CA PRO A 249 -14.83 -8.20 -7.61
C PRO A 249 -15.90 -9.25 -7.32
N TRP A 250 -15.50 -10.50 -7.08
CA TRP A 250 -16.47 -11.56 -6.76
C TRP A 250 -17.05 -11.41 -5.35
N ILE A 251 -16.36 -10.66 -4.48
CA ILE A 251 -16.81 -10.27 -3.15
C ILE A 251 -16.36 -8.86 -2.81
N ALA A 252 -17.25 -8.04 -2.24
CA ALA A 252 -16.91 -6.73 -1.71
C ALA A 252 -17.81 -6.33 -0.53
N ILE A 253 -17.35 -5.38 0.28
CA ILE A 253 -18.10 -4.81 1.40
C ILE A 253 -18.68 -3.46 0.97
N ASP A 254 -20.01 -3.36 0.94
CA ASP A 254 -20.72 -2.08 0.77
C ASP A 254 -20.88 -1.39 2.12
N LEU A 255 -19.97 -0.45 2.40
CA LEU A 255 -19.98 0.29 3.66
C LEU A 255 -21.21 1.17 3.84
N LYS A 256 -21.89 1.59 2.75
CA LYS A 256 -23.06 2.46 2.84
C LYS A 256 -24.27 1.69 3.38
N ASN A 257 -24.46 0.47 2.91
CA ASN A 257 -25.62 -0.35 3.23
C ASN A 257 -25.31 -1.44 4.26
N ASN A 258 -24.08 -1.48 4.78
CA ASN A 258 -23.58 -2.52 5.69
C ASN A 258 -23.84 -3.93 5.16
N ALA A 259 -23.54 -4.15 3.87
CA ALA A 259 -23.86 -5.38 3.14
C ALA A 259 -22.63 -5.98 2.46
N ILE A 260 -22.67 -7.29 2.21
CA ILE A 260 -21.70 -7.98 1.35
C ILE A 260 -22.31 -8.08 -0.03
N LEU A 261 -21.60 -7.59 -1.05
CA LEU A 261 -21.97 -7.73 -2.45
C LEU A 261 -21.16 -8.87 -3.07
N LYS A 262 -21.84 -9.70 -3.85
CA LYS A 262 -21.25 -10.75 -4.68
C LYS A 262 -21.20 -10.28 -6.14
N GLY A 263 -20.38 -10.92 -6.97
CA GLY A 263 -20.04 -10.48 -8.34
C GLY A 263 -21.17 -9.80 -9.11
N ASP A 264 -22.30 -10.49 -9.29
CA ASP A 264 -23.45 -10.00 -10.08
C ASP A 264 -24.11 -8.75 -9.46
N ASP A 265 -24.12 -8.64 -8.12
CA ASP A 265 -24.71 -7.50 -7.41
C ASP A 265 -23.96 -6.19 -7.75
N ILE A 266 -22.64 -6.28 -7.96
CA ILE A 266 -21.81 -5.11 -8.26
C ILE A 266 -22.00 -4.70 -9.71
N GLU A 267 -22.07 -5.67 -10.62
CA GLU A 267 -22.36 -5.40 -12.03
C GLU A 267 -23.75 -4.75 -12.19
N GLN A 268 -24.77 -5.29 -11.52
CA GLN A 268 -26.11 -4.71 -11.49
C GLN A 268 -26.08 -3.27 -10.93
N LYS A 269 -25.38 -3.05 -9.82
CA LYS A 269 -25.20 -1.71 -9.22
C LYS A 269 -24.53 -0.73 -10.19
N CYS A 270 -23.63 -1.18 -11.05
CA CYS A 270 -23.03 -0.35 -12.10
C CYS A 270 -24.05 0.01 -13.19
N ARG A 271 -24.90 -0.93 -13.61
CA ARG A 271 -25.95 -0.70 -14.62
C ARG A 271 -27.02 0.28 -14.13
N GLU A 272 -27.50 0.13 -12.89
CA GLU A 272 -28.50 1.01 -12.28
C GLU A 272 -28.03 2.46 -12.15
N ASN A 273 -26.75 2.68 -11.78
CA ASN A 273 -26.17 4.01 -11.69
C ASN A 273 -26.03 4.69 -13.06
N SER A 274 -25.75 3.93 -14.12
CA SER A 274 -25.70 4.45 -15.49
C SER A 274 -27.07 4.91 -15.97
N ASN A 275 -28.12 4.13 -15.70
CA ASN A 275 -29.50 4.47 -16.08
C ASN A 275 -30.03 5.72 -15.35
N ARG A 276 -29.71 5.90 -14.06
CA ARG A 276 -30.09 7.11 -13.31
C ARG A 276 -29.43 8.40 -13.84
N ASN A 277 -28.24 8.30 -14.44
CA ASN A 277 -27.56 9.46 -15.03
C ASN A 277 -28.06 9.78 -16.44
N LEU A 278 -28.65 8.82 -17.15
CA LEU A 278 -29.30 9.01 -18.45
C LEU A 278 -30.67 9.69 -18.31
N ILE A 279 -31.41 9.41 -17.23
CA ILE A 279 -32.74 10.01 -16.96
C ILE A 279 -32.62 11.45 -16.41
N LYS A 280 -31.44 11.84 -15.90
CA LYS A 280 -31.16 13.18 -15.36
C LYS A 280 -30.51 14.15 -16.36
N LYS A 281 -30.28 13.72 -17.59
CA LYS A 281 -29.81 14.56 -18.72
C LYS A 281 -30.97 14.82 -19.66
#